data_AF-A0A2H5RGZ0-F1
#
_entry.id   AF-A0A2H5RGZ0-F1
#
_cell.length_a   1.000
_cell.length_b   1.000
_cell.length_c   1.000
_cell.angle_alpha   90.00
_cell.angle_beta   90.00
_cell.angle_gamma   90.00
#
_symmetry.space_group_name_H-M   'P 1'
#
loop_
_entity.id
_entity.type
_entity.pdbx_description
1 polymer ?
#
loop_
_entity_poly.entity_id
_entity_poly.type
_entity_poly.pdbx_seq_one_letter_code
_entity_poly.pdbx_strand_id
1 'polypeptide(L)'
;MKKDAWLHPTTRKNNPLSEEQARGIRPNIEELLTSNKENNIKKTIEAQVAEECKRLKDEYDALMACKESEYNNCMVDMKQKTYSFKHQLESQHNSRSAELEKQYKSRISTLDKYIVRKDKEIGKLSFTIFQLKNEKRDIKKTAESVCKDLEDIIFTKDLKIIALNDQVKSFNPSAGRDGTIEPNTFNSFHEAEYWARK
;
A
#
# COMPACT_ATOMS: atom_id res chain seq x y z
N MET A 1 -53.24 49.15 -70.40
CA MET A 1 -54.72 49.24 -70.47
C MET A 1 -55.29 47.83 -70.43
N LYS A 2 -55.92 47.41 -69.32
CA LYS A 2 -56.68 46.15 -69.29
C LYS A 2 -57.99 46.41 -70.04
N LYS A 3 -58.24 45.69 -71.14
CA LYS A 3 -59.56 45.68 -71.78
C LYS A 3 -60.56 45.12 -70.78
N ASP A 4 -61.68 45.80 -70.59
CA ASP A 4 -62.72 45.32 -69.67
C ASP A 4 -63.26 43.99 -70.21
N ALA A 5 -63.06 42.89 -69.48
CA ALA A 5 -63.45 41.56 -69.92
C ALA A 5 -64.98 41.46 -70.17
N TRP A 6 -65.72 42.40 -69.59
CA TRP A 6 -67.17 42.56 -69.68
C TRP A 6 -67.68 43.25 -70.94
N LEU A 7 -66.79 43.79 -71.79
CA LEU A 7 -67.15 44.33 -73.11
C LEU A 7 -67.48 43.23 -74.13
N HIS A 8 -66.98 42.01 -73.93
CA HIS A 8 -67.15 40.90 -74.88
C HIS A 8 -68.58 40.30 -74.92
N PRO A 9 -69.27 40.11 -73.78
CA PRO A 9 -70.64 39.57 -73.75
C PRO A 9 -71.70 40.56 -74.27
N THR A 10 -71.48 41.86 -74.10
CA THR A 10 -72.39 42.94 -74.52
C THR A 10 -72.25 43.33 -75.99
N THR A 11 -71.18 42.89 -76.66
CA THR A 11 -70.88 43.19 -78.08
C THR A 11 -70.98 41.96 -78.99
N ARG A 12 -71.59 40.87 -78.51
CA ARG A 12 -71.71 39.61 -79.26
C ARG A 12 -72.62 39.75 -80.48
N LYS A 13 -72.21 39.19 -81.62
CA LYS A 13 -72.91 39.32 -82.92
C LYS A 13 -74.32 38.70 -82.92
N ASN A 14 -74.54 37.67 -82.10
CA ASN A 14 -75.82 36.99 -81.95
C ASN A 14 -76.22 36.98 -80.46
N ASN A 15 -77.44 37.42 -80.15
CA ASN A 15 -78.06 37.44 -78.81
C ASN A 15 -77.19 38.12 -77.72
N PRO A 16 -76.84 39.42 -77.88
CA PRO A 16 -76.06 40.15 -76.88
C PRO A 16 -76.84 40.27 -75.57
N LEU A 17 -76.15 40.08 -74.44
CA LEU A 17 -76.73 40.38 -73.14
C LEU A 17 -76.96 41.88 -73.02
N SER A 18 -78.11 42.29 -72.48
CA SER A 18 -78.30 43.69 -72.10
C SER A 18 -77.29 44.08 -71.03
N GLU A 19 -76.95 45.36 -70.93
CA GLU A 19 -75.97 45.83 -69.96
C GLU A 19 -76.38 45.51 -68.52
N GLU A 20 -77.68 45.51 -68.23
CA GLU A 20 -78.25 45.11 -66.93
C GLU A 20 -78.13 43.61 -66.69
N GLN A 21 -78.34 42.77 -67.70
CA GLN A 21 -78.13 41.32 -67.58
C GLN A 21 -76.65 40.98 -67.37
N ALA A 22 -75.74 41.66 -68.07
CA ALA A 22 -74.30 41.51 -67.87
C ALA A 22 -73.86 42.00 -66.48
N ARG A 23 -74.41 43.14 -66.01
CA ARG A 23 -74.19 43.65 -64.64
C ARG A 23 -74.74 42.70 -63.56
N GLY A 24 -75.86 42.04 -63.80
CA GLY A 24 -76.46 41.10 -62.85
C GLY A 24 -75.68 39.78 -62.67
N ILE A 25 -74.99 39.31 -63.72
CA ILE A 25 -74.24 38.03 -63.68
C ILE A 25 -72.77 38.23 -63.25
N ARG A 26 -72.23 39.44 -63.48
CA ARG A 26 -70.84 39.80 -63.18
C ARG A 26 -70.37 39.46 -61.75
N PRO A 27 -71.13 39.77 -60.68
CA PRO A 27 -70.73 39.44 -59.31
C PRO A 27 -70.50 37.94 -59.09
N ASN A 28 -71.40 37.08 -59.58
CA ASN A 28 -71.30 35.62 -59.43
C ASN A 28 -70.06 35.04 -60.14
N ILE A 29 -69.69 35.58 -61.31
CA ILE A 29 -68.51 35.12 -62.05
C ILE A 29 -67.21 35.60 -61.38
N GLU A 30 -67.18 36.84 -60.90
CA GLU A 30 -66.04 37.36 -60.14
C GLU A 30 -65.85 36.52 -58.86
N GLU A 31 -66.93 36.21 -58.13
CA GLU A 31 -66.90 35.32 -56.96
C GLU A 31 -66.38 33.92 -57.29
N LEU A 32 -66.86 33.27 -58.36
CA LEU A 32 -66.36 31.97 -58.84
C LEU A 32 -64.86 32.01 -59.20
N LEU A 33 -64.40 33.07 -59.87
CA LEU A 33 -62.99 33.23 -60.23
C LEU A 33 -62.11 33.42 -59.00
N THR A 34 -62.60 34.14 -58.00
CA THR A 34 -61.89 34.39 -56.74
C THR A 34 -61.82 33.10 -55.93
N SER A 35 -62.94 32.41 -55.77
CA SER A 35 -63.04 31.11 -55.09
C SER A 35 -62.17 30.03 -55.76
N ASN A 36 -62.11 29.97 -57.09
CA ASN A 36 -61.26 29.01 -57.79
C ASN A 36 -59.76 29.33 -57.60
N LYS A 37 -59.37 30.61 -57.59
CA LYS A 37 -57.98 31.01 -57.28
C LYS A 37 -57.62 30.64 -55.84
N GLU A 38 -58.49 30.93 -54.89
CA GLU A 38 -58.31 30.55 -53.48
C GLU A 38 -58.16 29.04 -53.32
N ASN A 39 -58.99 28.25 -53.99
CA ASN A 39 -58.91 26.79 -53.95
C ASN A 39 -57.59 26.25 -54.53
N ASN A 40 -57.09 26.84 -55.61
CA ASN A 40 -55.81 26.42 -56.20
C ASN A 40 -54.61 26.81 -55.32
N ILE A 41 -54.64 28.00 -54.71
CA ILE A 41 -53.63 28.44 -53.75
C ILE A 41 -53.65 27.51 -52.53
N LYS A 42 -54.84 27.24 -51.99
CA LYS A 42 -55.04 26.35 -50.84
C LYS A 42 -54.44 24.96 -51.10
N LYS A 43 -54.76 24.32 -52.22
CA LYS A 43 -54.19 23.02 -52.60
C LYS A 43 -52.66 23.03 -52.69
N THR A 44 -52.08 24.12 -53.22
CA THR A 44 -50.63 24.25 -53.35
C THR A 44 -49.96 24.36 -51.98
N ILE A 45 -50.53 25.18 -51.08
CA ILE A 45 -50.04 25.32 -49.71
C ILE A 45 -50.17 23.99 -48.96
N GLU A 46 -51.32 23.31 -49.08
CA GLU A 46 -51.54 22.00 -48.44
C GLU A 46 -50.53 20.95 -48.90
N ALA A 47 -50.22 20.89 -50.19
CA ALA A 47 -49.20 19.99 -50.73
C ALA A 47 -47.79 20.32 -50.19
N GLN A 48 -47.41 21.60 -50.18
CA GLN A 48 -46.13 22.04 -49.65
C GLN A 48 -46.00 21.73 -48.15
N VAL A 49 -47.05 22.01 -47.37
CA VAL A 49 -47.09 21.70 -45.94
C VAL A 49 -46.98 20.20 -45.71
N ALA A 50 -47.67 19.38 -46.50
CA ALA A 50 -47.58 17.93 -46.38
C ALA A 50 -46.16 17.40 -46.66
N GLU A 51 -45.48 17.95 -47.66
CA GLU A 51 -44.10 17.57 -48.00
C GLU A 51 -43.09 18.04 -46.97
N GLU A 52 -43.22 19.27 -46.46
CA GLU A 52 -42.41 19.79 -45.35
C GLU A 52 -42.62 18.97 -44.07
N CYS A 53 -43.87 18.62 -43.74
CA CYS A 53 -44.18 17.76 -42.60
C CYS A 53 -43.55 16.38 -42.75
N LYS A 54 -43.56 15.81 -43.95
CA LYS A 54 -42.90 14.53 -44.22
C LYS A 54 -41.38 14.64 -44.06
N ARG A 55 -40.75 15.67 -44.64
CA ARG A 55 -39.30 15.89 -44.52
C ARG A 55 -38.87 16.09 -43.07
N LEU A 56 -39.59 16.92 -42.32
CA LEU A 56 -39.35 17.13 -40.88
C LEU A 56 -39.46 15.83 -40.09
N LYS A 57 -40.44 14.97 -40.44
CA LYS A 57 -40.62 13.69 -39.78
C LYS A 57 -39.45 12.74 -40.06
N ASP A 58 -39.02 12.64 -41.32
CA ASP A 58 -37.88 11.82 -41.73
C ASP A 58 -36.56 12.32 -41.08
N GLU A 59 -36.34 13.64 -41.04
CA GLU A 59 -35.18 14.25 -40.35
C GLU A 59 -35.18 13.97 -38.85
N TYR A 60 -36.34 14.07 -38.20
CA TYR A 60 -36.48 13.75 -36.77
C TYR A 60 -36.16 12.28 -36.49
N ASP A 61 -36.71 11.36 -37.30
CA ASP A 61 -36.49 9.93 -37.14
C ASP A 61 -35.02 9.55 -37.40
N ALA A 62 -34.37 10.16 -38.40
CA ALA A 62 -32.94 9.99 -38.67
C ALA A 62 -32.06 10.52 -37.52
N LEU A 63 -32.40 11.69 -36.97
CA LEU A 63 -31.67 12.27 -35.84
C LEU A 63 -31.81 11.39 -34.58
N MET A 64 -33.00 10.84 -34.35
CA MET A 64 -33.24 9.91 -33.23
C MET A 64 -32.42 8.62 -33.38
N ALA A 65 -32.41 8.02 -34.56
CA ALA A 65 -31.59 6.84 -34.85
C ALA A 65 -30.09 7.12 -34.69
N CYS A 66 -29.62 8.28 -35.19
CA CYS A 66 -28.24 8.70 -35.05
C CYS A 66 -27.84 8.81 -33.57
N LYS A 67 -28.63 9.55 -32.77
CA LYS A 67 -28.41 9.74 -31.34
C LYS A 67 -28.35 8.42 -30.58
N GLU A 68 -29.26 7.49 -30.88
CA GLU A 68 -29.29 6.18 -30.24
C GLU A 68 -28.03 5.36 -30.60
N SER A 69 -27.60 5.38 -31.86
CA SER A 69 -26.39 4.69 -32.29
C SER A 69 -25.12 5.26 -31.65
N GLU A 70 -25.00 6.58 -31.55
CA GLU A 70 -23.86 7.26 -30.91
C GLU A 70 -23.79 6.92 -29.41
N TYR A 71 -24.92 6.95 -28.73
CA TYR A 71 -25.01 6.56 -27.32
C TYR A 71 -24.57 5.11 -27.13
N ASN A 72 -25.08 4.18 -27.95
CA ASN A 72 -24.72 2.77 -27.87
C ASN A 72 -23.22 2.54 -28.15
N ASN A 73 -22.66 3.21 -29.17
CA ASN A 73 -21.23 3.14 -29.48
C ASN A 73 -20.37 3.65 -28.32
N CYS A 74 -20.75 4.79 -27.73
CA CYS A 74 -20.08 5.35 -26.56
C CYS A 74 -20.11 4.38 -25.37
N MET A 75 -21.27 3.78 -25.10
CA MET A 75 -21.41 2.79 -24.03
C MET A 75 -20.56 1.54 -24.25
N VAL A 76 -20.43 1.07 -25.49
CA VAL A 76 -19.57 -0.07 -25.85
C VAL A 76 -18.09 0.29 -25.64
N ASP A 77 -17.63 1.44 -26.11
CA ASP A 77 -16.25 1.90 -25.91
C ASP A 77 -15.91 2.07 -24.41
N MET A 78 -16.81 2.67 -23.64
CA MET A 78 -16.65 2.80 -22.18
C MET A 78 -16.56 1.45 -21.48
N LYS A 79 -17.42 0.50 -21.84
CA LYS A 79 -17.34 -0.87 -21.31
C LYS A 79 -16.00 -1.51 -21.65
N GLN A 80 -15.57 -1.45 -22.91
CA GLN A 80 -14.31 -2.03 -23.36
C GLN A 80 -13.10 -1.43 -22.63
N LYS A 81 -13.04 -0.09 -22.49
CA LYS A 81 -12.00 0.62 -21.73
C LYS A 81 -12.03 0.22 -20.25
N THR A 82 -13.21 0.07 -19.67
CA THR A 82 -13.35 -0.36 -18.27
C THR A 82 -12.79 -1.77 -18.08
N TYR A 83 -13.09 -2.70 -18.99
CA TYR A 83 -12.53 -4.06 -18.95
C TYR A 83 -11.01 -4.08 -19.11
N SER A 84 -10.46 -3.31 -20.07
CA SER A 84 -9.01 -3.26 -20.28
C SER A 84 -8.28 -2.65 -19.09
N PHE A 85 -8.78 -1.55 -18.54
CA PHE A 85 -8.21 -0.95 -17.32
C PHE A 85 -8.28 -1.89 -16.13
N LYS A 86 -9.40 -2.59 -15.93
CA LYS A 86 -9.54 -3.59 -14.87
C LYS A 86 -8.47 -4.68 -15.00
N HIS A 87 -8.33 -5.25 -16.18
CA HIS A 87 -7.35 -6.32 -16.43
C HIS A 87 -5.91 -5.83 -16.26
N GLN A 88 -5.61 -4.59 -16.68
CA GLN A 88 -4.28 -4.01 -16.49
C GLN A 88 -3.95 -3.81 -15.01
N LEU A 89 -4.89 -3.28 -14.23
CA LEU A 89 -4.72 -3.10 -12.78
C LEU A 89 -4.54 -4.45 -12.08
N GLU A 90 -5.35 -5.44 -12.43
CA GLU A 90 -5.28 -6.78 -11.84
C GLU A 90 -3.96 -7.48 -12.16
N SER A 91 -3.49 -7.41 -13.41
CA SER A 91 -2.20 -7.98 -13.80
C SER A 91 -1.01 -7.29 -13.12
N GLN A 92 -1.03 -5.96 -12.99
CA GLN A 92 -0.02 -5.21 -12.24
C GLN A 92 -0.01 -5.57 -10.75
N HIS A 93 -1.19 -5.63 -10.13
CA HIS A 93 -1.33 -6.00 -8.72
C HIS A 93 -0.78 -7.40 -8.46
N ASN A 94 -1.18 -8.38 -9.28
CA ASN A 94 -0.76 -9.77 -9.13
C ASN A 94 0.75 -9.94 -9.36
N SER A 95 1.30 -9.27 -10.36
CA SER A 95 2.75 -9.27 -10.63
C SER A 95 3.55 -8.70 -9.44
N ARG A 96 3.14 -7.54 -8.92
CA ARG A 96 3.81 -6.91 -7.77
C ARG A 96 3.68 -7.75 -6.51
N SER A 97 2.53 -8.37 -6.29
CA SER A 97 2.30 -9.27 -5.16
C SER A 97 3.20 -10.50 -5.22
N ALA A 98 3.29 -11.16 -6.38
CA ALA A 98 4.12 -12.35 -6.57
C ALA A 98 5.62 -12.06 -6.38
N GLU A 99 6.10 -10.92 -6.89
CA GLU A 99 7.49 -10.50 -6.71
C GLU A 99 7.79 -10.23 -5.22
N LEU A 100 6.90 -9.53 -4.53
CA LEU A 100 7.05 -9.24 -3.11
C LEU A 100 7.05 -10.53 -2.27
N GLU A 101 6.16 -11.47 -2.56
CA GLU A 101 6.11 -12.78 -1.91
C GLU A 101 7.41 -13.56 -2.10
N LYS A 102 7.95 -13.57 -3.33
CA LYS A 102 9.23 -14.21 -3.66
C LYS A 102 10.38 -13.59 -2.86
N GLN A 103 10.43 -12.27 -2.75
CA GLN A 103 11.45 -11.57 -1.97
C GLN A 103 11.37 -11.93 -0.49
N TYR A 104 10.17 -11.92 0.11
CA TYR A 104 10.00 -12.29 1.51
C TYR A 104 10.40 -13.74 1.78
N LYS A 105 9.97 -14.69 0.94
CA LYS A 105 10.35 -16.10 1.08
C LYS A 105 11.87 -16.30 1.01
N SER A 106 12.53 -15.63 0.06
CA SER A 106 13.99 -15.68 -0.07
C SER A 106 14.71 -15.10 1.16
N ARG A 107 14.23 -13.97 1.68
CA ARG A 107 14.79 -13.32 2.86
C ARG A 107 14.62 -14.16 4.12
N ILE A 108 13.43 -14.75 4.31
CA ILE A 108 13.15 -15.68 5.42
C ILE A 108 14.10 -16.87 5.35
N SER A 109 14.24 -17.53 4.19
CA SER A 109 15.16 -18.66 4.03
C SER A 109 16.62 -18.30 4.36
N THR A 110 17.03 -17.08 4.02
CA THR A 110 18.38 -16.59 4.35
C THR A 110 18.56 -16.39 5.86
N LEU A 111 17.56 -15.81 6.52
CA LEU A 111 17.56 -15.61 7.97
C LEU A 111 17.52 -16.95 8.73
N ASP A 112 16.70 -17.90 8.31
CA ASP A 112 16.63 -19.23 8.92
C ASP A 112 18.00 -19.94 8.88
N LYS A 113 18.69 -19.88 7.73
CA LYS A 113 20.05 -20.42 7.60
C LYS A 113 21.04 -19.73 8.54
N TYR A 114 20.89 -18.42 8.76
CA TYR A 114 21.73 -17.67 9.67
C TYR A 114 21.46 -18.05 11.13
N ILE A 115 20.19 -18.15 11.53
CA ILE A 115 19.77 -18.56 12.87
C ILE A 115 20.35 -19.94 13.21
N VAL A 116 20.18 -20.93 12.34
CA VAL A 116 20.73 -22.29 12.56
C VAL A 116 22.24 -22.29 12.77
N ARG A 117 22.99 -21.43 12.04
CA ARG A 117 24.45 -21.30 12.25
C ARG A 117 24.77 -20.69 13.61
N LYS A 118 24.02 -19.68 14.03
CA LYS A 118 24.22 -19.01 15.32
C LYS A 118 23.85 -19.91 16.49
N ASP A 119 22.80 -20.71 16.38
CA ASP A 119 22.44 -21.70 17.40
C ASP A 119 23.55 -22.73 17.60
N LYS A 120 24.18 -23.19 16.49
CA LYS A 120 25.34 -24.09 16.57
C LYS A 120 26.53 -23.44 17.27
N GLU A 121 26.78 -22.16 17.02
CA GLU A 121 27.86 -21.40 17.68
C GLU A 121 27.58 -21.22 19.18
N ILE A 122 26.34 -20.87 19.54
CA ILE A 122 25.88 -20.78 20.93
C ILE A 122 26.03 -22.12 21.64
N GLY A 123 25.69 -23.23 20.99
CA GLY A 123 25.85 -24.58 21.55
C GLY A 123 27.31 -24.90 21.87
N LYS A 124 28.25 -24.55 20.98
CA LYS A 124 29.69 -24.72 21.24
C LYS A 124 30.17 -23.88 22.42
N LEU A 125 29.81 -22.60 22.45
CA LEU A 125 30.18 -21.69 23.54
C LEU A 125 29.62 -22.18 24.88
N SER A 126 28.37 -22.64 24.89
CA SER A 126 27.72 -23.20 26.09
C SER A 126 28.46 -24.42 26.62
N PHE A 127 28.91 -25.31 25.72
CA PHE A 127 29.71 -26.47 26.08
C PHE A 127 31.06 -26.08 26.68
N THR A 128 31.78 -25.14 26.07
CA THR A 128 33.06 -24.63 26.59
C THR A 128 32.90 -23.97 27.96
N ILE A 129 31.85 -23.16 28.15
CA ILE A 129 31.52 -22.56 29.45
C ILE A 129 31.28 -23.64 30.51
N PHE A 130 30.56 -24.69 30.15
CA PHE A 130 30.31 -25.81 31.06
C PHE A 130 31.61 -26.53 31.47
N GLN A 131 32.50 -26.81 30.52
CA GLN A 131 33.80 -27.42 30.80
C GLN A 131 34.65 -26.55 31.73
N LEU A 132 34.84 -25.27 31.38
CA LEU A 132 35.60 -24.31 32.19
C LEU A 132 35.03 -24.15 33.61
N LYS A 133 33.71 -24.21 33.76
CA LYS A 133 33.05 -24.15 35.07
C LYS A 133 33.39 -25.36 35.95
N ASN A 134 33.52 -26.54 35.36
CA ASN A 134 33.91 -27.75 36.09
C ASN A 134 35.41 -27.72 36.43
N GLU A 135 36.26 -27.40 35.46
CA GLU A 135 37.71 -27.25 35.68
C GLU A 135 38.01 -26.24 36.79
N LYS A 136 37.34 -25.07 36.79
CA LYS A 136 37.44 -24.07 37.86
C LYS A 136 37.09 -24.66 39.24
N ARG A 137 36.08 -25.53 39.32
CA ARG A 137 35.67 -26.17 40.58
C ARG A 137 36.73 -27.15 41.06
N ASP A 138 37.31 -27.92 40.15
CA ASP A 138 38.32 -28.92 40.48
C ASP A 138 39.62 -28.24 40.91
N ILE A 139 40.08 -27.22 40.18
CA ILE A 139 41.22 -26.38 40.57
C ILE A 139 41.01 -25.78 41.96
N LYS A 140 39.80 -25.24 42.23
CA LYS A 140 39.46 -24.67 43.53
C LYS A 140 39.62 -25.71 44.65
N LYS A 141 39.07 -26.91 44.47
CA LYS A 141 39.18 -28.00 45.48
C LYS A 141 40.62 -28.42 45.72
N THR A 142 41.41 -28.57 44.64
CA THR A 142 42.82 -28.94 44.75
C THR A 142 43.62 -27.86 45.47
N ALA A 143 43.36 -26.58 45.18
CA ALA A 143 44.01 -25.48 45.89
C ALA A 143 43.63 -25.47 47.39
N GLU A 144 42.35 -25.66 47.72
CA GLU A 144 41.87 -25.73 49.11
C GLU A 144 42.52 -26.88 49.88
N SER A 145 42.66 -28.08 49.29
CA SER A 145 43.33 -29.20 49.95
C SER A 145 44.81 -28.93 50.18
N VAL A 146 45.52 -28.37 49.19
CA VAL A 146 46.95 -28.04 49.32
C VAL A 146 47.17 -26.96 50.40
N CYS A 147 46.32 -25.93 50.45
CA CYS A 147 46.40 -24.92 51.51
C CYS A 147 46.24 -25.55 52.90
N LYS A 148 45.28 -26.47 53.06
CA LYS A 148 45.07 -27.17 54.33
C LYS A 148 46.27 -28.03 54.73
N ASP A 149 46.83 -28.79 53.79
CA ASP A 149 48.03 -29.60 54.05
C ASP A 149 49.21 -28.72 54.50
N LEU A 150 49.37 -27.53 53.90
CA LEU A 150 50.40 -26.57 54.28
C LEU A 150 50.14 -25.95 55.67
N GLU A 151 48.89 -25.60 55.98
CA GLU A 151 48.49 -25.11 57.30
C GLU A 151 48.83 -26.14 58.40
N ASP A 152 48.52 -27.42 58.18
CA ASP A 152 48.83 -28.51 59.12
C ASP A 152 50.35 -28.70 59.29
N ILE A 153 51.13 -28.59 58.21
CA ILE A 153 52.60 -28.66 58.25
C ILE A 153 53.19 -27.48 59.03
N ILE A 154 52.72 -26.26 58.78
CA ILE A 154 53.17 -25.04 59.47
C ILE A 154 52.88 -25.17 60.96
N PHE A 155 51.64 -25.52 61.32
CA PHE A 155 51.24 -25.72 62.71
C PHE A 155 52.12 -26.76 63.42
N THR A 156 52.41 -27.88 62.77
CA THR A 156 53.30 -28.92 63.31
C THR A 156 54.72 -28.41 63.50
N LYS A 157 55.25 -27.62 62.55
CA LYS A 157 56.57 -27.01 62.64
C LYS A 157 56.64 -25.98 63.78
N ASP A 158 55.61 -25.16 63.94
CA ASP A 158 55.53 -24.14 64.99
C ASP A 158 55.55 -24.78 66.38
N LEU A 159 54.75 -25.84 66.60
CA LEU A 159 54.78 -26.60 67.85
C LEU A 159 56.17 -27.17 68.14
N LYS A 160 56.86 -27.68 67.12
CA LYS A 160 58.22 -28.21 67.28
C LYS A 160 59.23 -27.11 67.59
N ILE A 161 59.11 -25.93 66.98
CA ILE A 161 59.94 -24.75 67.29
C ILE A 161 59.74 -24.34 68.75
N ILE A 162 58.49 -24.23 69.20
CA ILE A 162 58.16 -23.89 70.60
C ILE A 162 58.79 -24.90 71.56
N ALA A 163 58.60 -26.20 71.32
CA ALA A 163 59.16 -27.25 72.17
C ALA A 163 60.70 -27.23 72.22
N LEU A 164 61.36 -27.03 71.08
CA LEU A 164 62.83 -26.89 71.04
C LEU A 164 63.30 -25.64 71.78
N ASN A 165 62.60 -24.51 71.65
CA ASN A 165 62.93 -23.27 72.35
C ASN A 165 62.80 -23.43 73.88
N ASP A 166 61.74 -24.10 74.34
CA ASP A 166 61.54 -24.39 75.76
C ASP A 166 62.62 -25.34 76.31
N GLN A 167 63.00 -26.34 75.52
CA GLN A 167 64.12 -27.22 75.85
C GLN A 167 65.44 -26.45 75.99
N VAL A 168 65.77 -25.56 75.05
CA VAL A 168 66.99 -24.72 75.13
C VAL A 168 66.99 -23.85 76.40
N LYS A 169 65.87 -23.19 76.70
CA LYS A 169 65.73 -22.39 77.94
C LYS A 169 65.92 -23.21 79.21
N SER A 170 65.53 -24.50 79.20
CA SER A 170 65.70 -25.39 80.35
C SER A 170 67.16 -25.77 80.60
N PHE A 171 67.97 -25.96 79.56
CA PHE A 171 69.40 -26.28 79.69
C PHE A 171 70.26 -25.06 80.02
N ASN A 172 69.87 -23.88 79.54
CA ASN A 172 70.55 -22.63 79.87
C ASN A 172 69.50 -21.51 80.08
N PRO A 173 69.13 -21.20 81.34
CA PRO A 173 68.14 -20.18 81.66
C PRO A 173 68.53 -18.74 81.26
N SER A 174 69.79 -18.54 80.85
CA SER A 174 70.30 -17.28 80.29
C SER A 174 70.33 -17.27 78.75
N ALA A 175 70.24 -18.44 78.09
CA ALA A 175 70.14 -18.52 76.64
C ALA A 175 68.77 -18.05 76.18
N GLY A 176 68.75 -17.02 75.34
CA GLY A 176 67.53 -16.36 74.86
C GLY A 176 67.14 -15.09 75.63
N ARG A 177 67.94 -14.66 76.62
CA ARG A 177 67.85 -13.34 77.25
C ARG A 177 68.86 -12.37 76.64
N ASP A 178 68.93 -12.35 75.31
CA ASP A 178 69.69 -11.34 74.59
C ASP A 178 68.81 -10.09 74.48
N GLY A 179 69.10 -9.07 75.29
CA GLY A 179 68.39 -7.77 75.26
C GLY A 179 68.60 -6.98 73.97
N THR A 180 69.37 -7.52 73.02
CA THR A 180 69.73 -6.88 71.74
C THR A 180 68.91 -7.40 70.56
N ILE A 181 68.15 -8.49 70.71
CA ILE A 181 67.31 -9.06 69.65
C ILE A 181 65.85 -8.84 70.04
N GLU A 182 65.30 -7.68 69.67
CA GLU A 182 63.86 -7.47 69.73
C GLU A 182 63.15 -8.49 68.82
N PRO A 183 61.99 -9.04 69.23
CA PRO A 183 61.16 -9.79 68.31
C PRO A 183 60.73 -8.83 67.20
N ASN A 184 61.29 -9.00 66.00
CA ASN A 184 60.78 -8.32 64.82
C ASN A 184 59.33 -8.76 64.65
N THR A 185 58.40 -7.92 65.09
CA THR A 185 57.00 -7.97 64.65
C THR A 185 57.04 -7.82 63.14
N PHE A 186 56.97 -8.93 62.43
CA PHE A 186 56.87 -8.95 60.98
C PHE A 186 55.45 -8.47 60.63
N ASN A 187 55.24 -7.16 60.70
CA ASN A 187 54.06 -6.51 60.16
C ASN A 187 54.20 -6.51 58.63
N SER A 188 53.81 -7.62 58.01
CA SER A 188 53.58 -7.67 56.58
C SER A 188 52.42 -6.73 56.26
N PHE A 189 52.70 -5.65 55.52
CA PHE A 189 51.68 -4.67 55.08
C PHE A 189 50.54 -5.32 54.27
N HIS A 190 50.72 -6.54 53.74
CA HIS A 190 49.69 -7.27 53.02
C HIS A 190 48.70 -8.03 53.91
N GLU A 191 49.04 -8.27 55.18
CA GLU A 191 48.17 -9.01 56.10
C GLU A 191 47.03 -8.13 56.63
N ALA A 192 47.27 -6.82 56.77
CA ALA A 192 46.25 -5.84 57.18
C ALA A 192 45.13 -5.65 56.13
N GLU A 193 45.42 -5.80 54.84
CA GLU A 193 44.42 -5.62 53.78
C GLU A 193 43.45 -6.81 53.66
N TYR A 194 43.86 -8.02 54.05
CA TYR A 194 42.99 -9.20 53.96
C TYR A 194 41.89 -9.22 55.03
N TRP A 195 42.15 -8.64 56.21
CA TRP A 195 41.12 -8.51 57.26
C TRP A 195 40.20 -7.29 57.08
N ALA A 196 40.56 -6.34 56.20
CA ALA A 196 39.84 -5.09 56.00
C ALA A 196 38.84 -5.08 54.82
N ARG A 197 38.77 -6.14 54.00
CA ARG A 197 37.72 -6.25 52.97
C ARG A 197 36.44 -6.85 53.56
N LYS A 198 35.56 -5.96 54.01
CA LYS A 198 34.14 -6.22 54.26
C LYS A 198 33.30 -5.59 53.15
#